data_AF-A0A1K2FR11-F1
#
_entry.id   AF-A0A1K2FR11-F1
#
_cell.length_a   1.000
_cell.length_b   1.000
_cell.length_c   1.000
_cell.angle_alpha   90.00
_cell.angle_beta   90.00
_cell.angle_gamma   90.00
#
_symmetry.space_group_name_H-M   'P 1'
#
loop_
_entity.id
_entity.type
_entity.pdbx_description
1 polymer ?
#
loop_
_entity_poly.entity_id
_entity_poly.type
_entity_poly.pdbx_seq_one_letter_code
_entity_poly.pdbx_strand_id
1 'polypeptide(L)'
;MRVRKVSMLAVAGVAVGLSLTACSGGGSDSASPSSSPSVTASSSAGSTSSAQPGASAGKSGAGSATTTGSGSAKKSGVSCTNQIDYAGDPRSNAEINSIGEQTGHCPAPEKGSKPAGTPKKSGVSCTNQIDYAGDPRSNAEINSIGEQTGHCPAPEKGSKPAGTPKKPGVSCTNQVDYAGDPRSNAEINSIGEQTGYCPPVRH
;
A
#
# COMPACT_ATOMS: atom_id res chain seq x y z
N MET A 1 0.03 21.18 57.44
CA MET A 1 1.35 20.52 57.57
C MET A 1 1.59 19.68 56.31
N ARG A 2 2.77 19.84 55.69
CA ARG A 2 3.20 19.14 54.48
C ARG A 2 3.65 17.72 54.85
N VAL A 3 3.34 16.72 54.02
CA VAL A 3 4.35 15.73 53.61
C VAL A 3 4.05 15.26 52.18
N ARG A 4 4.96 15.58 51.26
CA ARG A 4 5.02 15.05 49.88
C ARG A 4 5.76 13.72 49.94
N LYS A 5 5.22 12.64 49.38
CA LYS A 5 5.97 11.40 49.15
C LYS A 5 6.43 11.37 47.69
N VAL A 6 7.72 11.65 47.51
CA VAL A 6 8.47 11.53 46.27
C VAL A 6 8.97 10.08 46.22
N SER A 7 8.60 9.30 45.21
CA SER A 7 9.17 7.97 45.00
C SER A 7 10.24 8.05 43.93
N MET A 8 11.46 7.65 44.32
CA MET A 8 12.69 7.78 43.55
C MET A 8 12.85 6.64 42.54
N LEU A 9 12.98 7.09 41.29
CA LEU A 9 13.85 6.63 40.20
C LEU A 9 14.95 5.60 40.59
N ALA A 10 14.94 4.44 39.93
CA ALA A 10 16.12 3.57 39.77
C ALA A 10 16.20 3.12 38.31
N VAL A 11 17.08 3.76 37.54
CA VAL A 11 17.45 3.36 36.18
C VAL A 11 18.74 2.55 36.30
N ALA A 12 18.68 1.25 36.01
CA ALA A 12 19.86 0.42 35.86
C ALA A 12 20.32 0.46 34.40
N GLY A 13 21.45 1.12 34.15
CA GLY A 13 22.13 1.11 32.87
C GLY A 13 22.92 -0.19 32.68
N VAL A 14 22.77 -0.82 31.52
CA VAL A 14 23.64 -1.89 31.07
C VAL A 14 24.38 -1.39 29.83
N ALA A 15 25.68 -1.12 30.02
CA ALA A 15 26.62 -0.88 28.94
C ALA A 15 27.16 -2.23 28.45
N VAL A 16 26.97 -2.55 27.18
CA VAL A 16 27.68 -3.66 26.52
C VAL A 16 28.60 -3.07 25.48
N GLY A 17 29.89 -3.39 25.62
CA GLY A 17 31.02 -2.72 25.00
C GLY A 17 31.25 -3.01 23.52
N LEU A 18 32.05 -2.12 22.92
CA LEU A 18 32.71 -2.23 21.64
C LEU A 18 33.53 -3.52 21.53
N SER A 19 33.42 -4.21 20.40
CA SER A 19 34.45 -5.12 19.90
C SER A 19 34.77 -4.73 18.46
N LEU A 20 35.80 -3.87 18.29
CA LEU A 20 36.47 -3.69 17.02
C LEU A 20 37.29 -4.95 16.74
N THR A 21 36.88 -5.74 15.73
CA THR A 21 37.81 -6.62 15.03
C THR A 21 38.25 -5.90 13.76
N ALA A 22 39.51 -5.50 13.78
CA ALA A 22 40.28 -5.15 12.60
C ALA A 22 40.41 -6.40 11.71
N CYS A 23 39.92 -6.32 10.48
CA CYS A 23 40.42 -7.18 9.41
C CYS A 23 41.38 -6.31 8.58
N SER A 24 42.67 -6.55 8.81
CA SER A 24 43.78 -5.94 8.08
C SER A 24 43.88 -6.50 6.67
N GLY A 25 44.05 -5.62 5.69
CA GLY A 25 44.55 -5.93 4.34
C GLY A 25 43.89 -5.03 3.30
N GLY A 26 44.57 -4.14 2.59
CA GLY A 26 45.97 -3.75 2.55
C GLY A 26 46.16 -2.84 1.33
N GLY A 27 46.89 -1.72 1.48
CA GLY A 27 47.38 -0.81 0.43
C GLY A 27 46.31 0.02 -0.31
N SER A 28 46.52 1.26 -0.74
CA SER A 28 47.63 2.20 -0.60
C SER A 28 47.08 3.57 -1.03
N ASP A 29 47.54 4.60 -0.31
CA ASP A 29 47.82 5.96 -0.76
C ASP A 29 46.71 6.87 -1.34
N SER A 30 46.29 7.76 -0.44
CA SER A 30 46.52 9.22 -0.51
C SER A 30 45.83 10.11 -1.56
N ALA A 31 45.24 11.17 -0.98
CA ALA A 31 45.04 12.53 -1.48
C ALA A 31 43.72 12.87 -2.23
N SER A 32 42.83 13.55 -1.49
CA SER A 32 42.03 14.64 -2.06
C SER A 32 42.98 15.78 -2.52
N PRO A 33 42.64 16.50 -3.60
CA PRO A 33 41.96 17.77 -3.37
C PRO A 33 40.88 18.10 -4.41
N SER A 34 39.99 19.01 -4.01
CA SER A 34 39.07 19.77 -4.87
C SER A 34 39.72 20.29 -6.15
N SER A 35 38.96 20.34 -7.24
CA SER A 35 38.68 21.54 -8.05
C SER A 35 38.00 21.15 -9.38
N SER A 36 36.92 21.85 -9.73
CA SER A 36 36.49 22.00 -11.14
C SER A 36 37.56 22.81 -11.89
N PRO A 37 37.77 22.64 -13.23
CA PRO A 37 36.94 23.36 -14.19
C PRO A 37 36.79 22.74 -15.61
N SER A 38 35.74 23.19 -16.31
CA SER A 38 35.62 23.57 -17.73
C SER A 38 36.38 22.85 -18.89
N VAL A 39 35.58 22.54 -19.94
CA VAL A 39 35.85 22.59 -21.42
C VAL A 39 37.03 21.76 -21.95
N THR A 40 37.06 21.12 -23.13
CA THR A 40 36.70 21.45 -24.53
C THR A 40 36.75 20.10 -25.30
N ALA A 41 35.76 19.77 -26.13
CA ALA A 41 35.78 19.81 -27.60
C ALA A 41 36.59 18.73 -28.36
N SER A 42 35.96 18.28 -29.46
CA SER A 42 36.55 17.69 -30.68
C SER A 42 36.93 16.19 -30.64
N SER A 43 36.74 15.34 -31.66
CA SER A 43 36.33 15.52 -33.05
C SER A 43 35.78 14.20 -33.65
N SER A 44 34.92 14.38 -34.64
CA SER A 44 34.59 13.54 -35.81
C SER A 44 35.56 12.44 -36.29
N ALA A 45 34.98 11.31 -36.69
CA ALA A 45 35.16 10.62 -37.98
C ALA A 45 34.01 9.59 -38.08
N GLY A 46 33.17 9.49 -39.11
CA GLY A 46 33.38 9.70 -40.54
C GLY A 46 33.54 8.34 -41.20
N SER A 47 32.45 7.77 -41.74
CA SER A 47 32.46 6.83 -42.87
C SER A 47 31.04 6.58 -43.38
N THR A 48 30.75 7.23 -44.51
CA THR A 48 29.67 6.99 -45.46
C THR A 48 29.86 5.66 -46.20
N SER A 49 28.79 4.95 -46.54
CA SER A 49 28.53 4.44 -47.91
C SER A 49 27.14 3.81 -48.04
N SER A 50 26.29 4.59 -48.72
CA SER A 50 25.15 4.29 -49.59
C SER A 50 24.91 2.84 -50.06
N ALA A 51 23.65 2.38 -49.95
CA ALA A 51 22.93 1.68 -51.02
C ALA A 51 21.40 1.79 -50.77
N GLN A 52 20.67 2.20 -51.80
CA GLN A 52 19.21 2.38 -51.89
C GLN A 52 18.66 1.33 -52.90
N PRO A 53 17.37 1.34 -53.29
CA PRO A 53 16.12 0.91 -52.63
C PRO A 53 15.56 -0.43 -53.17
N GLY A 54 14.53 -0.98 -52.51
CA GLY A 54 13.65 -2.00 -53.09
C GLY A 54 12.27 -1.96 -52.46
N ALA A 55 11.33 -1.29 -53.10
CA ALA A 55 9.91 -1.36 -52.79
C ALA A 55 9.31 -2.64 -53.39
N SER A 56 8.43 -3.32 -52.66
CA SER A 56 7.28 -4.07 -53.22
C SER A 56 6.24 -4.35 -52.15
N ALA A 57 5.00 -4.10 -52.55
CA ALA A 57 3.78 -4.10 -51.77
C ALA A 57 3.15 -5.49 -51.58
N GLY A 58 2.21 -5.58 -50.62
CA GLY A 58 1.26 -6.68 -50.43
C GLY A 58 0.71 -6.65 -48.99
N LYS A 59 -0.22 -5.76 -48.64
CA LYS A 59 -1.69 -5.77 -48.84
C LYS A 59 -2.43 -6.84 -48.01
N SER A 60 -3.07 -6.32 -46.95
CA SER A 60 -4.40 -6.66 -46.39
C SER A 60 -4.68 -8.05 -45.81
N GLY A 61 -4.93 -8.06 -44.50
CA GLY A 61 -5.93 -8.88 -43.82
C GLY A 61 -6.24 -8.20 -42.48
N ALA A 62 -7.24 -7.33 -42.35
CA ALA A 62 -8.65 -7.69 -42.23
C ALA A 62 -8.89 -8.90 -41.30
N GLY A 63 -8.45 -8.77 -40.06
CA GLY A 63 -8.91 -9.56 -38.93
C GLY A 63 -9.66 -8.65 -37.96
N SER A 64 -10.91 -8.32 -38.30
CA SER A 64 -11.85 -7.65 -37.40
C SER A 64 -12.18 -8.57 -36.24
N ALA A 65 -11.34 -8.58 -35.21
CA ALA A 65 -11.82 -8.85 -33.86
C ALA A 65 -12.21 -7.48 -33.29
N THR A 66 -13.49 -7.17 -33.35
CA THR A 66 -14.10 -6.04 -32.64
C THR A 66 -13.98 -6.32 -31.14
N THR A 67 -12.80 -6.13 -30.57
CA THR A 67 -12.70 -5.64 -29.22
C THR A 67 -12.87 -4.15 -29.35
N THR A 68 -14.04 -3.64 -28.96
CA THR A 68 -14.27 -2.22 -28.70
C THR A 68 -13.35 -1.80 -27.54
N GLY A 69 -12.05 -1.78 -27.79
CA GLY A 69 -11.03 -1.28 -26.88
C GLY A 69 -11.11 0.22 -26.98
N SER A 70 -11.42 0.87 -25.87
CA SER A 70 -11.62 2.31 -25.75
C SER A 70 -10.28 3.08 -25.89
N GLY A 71 -9.57 2.91 -27.00
CA GLY A 71 -8.22 3.40 -27.24
C GLY A 71 -8.06 4.13 -28.57
N SER A 72 -7.10 5.06 -28.62
CA SER A 72 -6.78 5.85 -29.81
C SER A 72 -5.88 5.07 -30.76
N ALA A 73 -5.96 5.31 -32.07
CA ALA A 73 -5.08 4.63 -33.03
C ALA A 73 -3.59 4.91 -32.76
N LYS A 74 -2.78 3.85 -32.69
CA LYS A 74 -1.34 3.97 -32.49
C LYS A 74 -0.67 4.50 -33.76
N LYS A 75 0.23 5.48 -33.61
CA LYS A 75 1.03 6.00 -34.73
C LYS A 75 2.21 5.06 -35.00
N SER A 76 2.52 4.80 -36.27
CA SER A 76 3.67 3.99 -36.67
C SER A 76 4.98 4.61 -36.16
N GLY A 77 5.86 3.79 -35.58
CA GLY A 77 7.14 4.24 -35.03
C GLY A 77 7.07 5.06 -33.72
N VAL A 78 5.87 5.27 -33.16
CA VAL A 78 5.67 6.02 -31.91
C VAL A 78 5.10 5.09 -30.85
N SER A 79 5.71 5.08 -29.67
CA SER A 79 5.18 4.35 -28.51
C SER A 79 3.93 5.04 -27.97
N CYS A 80 3.02 4.29 -27.37
CA CYS A 80 1.81 4.85 -26.81
C CYS A 80 2.11 5.87 -25.71
N THR A 81 3.09 5.58 -24.86
CA THR A 81 3.50 6.49 -23.77
C THR A 81 4.14 7.80 -24.24
N ASN A 82 4.52 7.91 -25.52
CA ASN A 82 4.97 9.16 -26.14
C ASN A 82 3.84 9.88 -26.90
N GLN A 83 2.71 9.22 -27.12
CA GLN A 83 1.56 9.78 -27.82
C GLN A 83 0.49 10.31 -26.86
N ILE A 84 0.27 9.63 -25.74
CA ILE A 84 -0.77 9.92 -24.76
C ILE A 84 -0.10 10.07 -23.39
N ASP A 85 -0.60 11.02 -22.59
CA ASP A 85 -0.18 11.18 -21.20
C ASP A 85 -0.86 10.11 -20.32
N TYR A 86 -0.05 9.21 -19.77
CA TYR A 86 -0.46 8.14 -18.87
C TYR A 86 -0.13 8.44 -17.40
N ALA A 87 0.06 9.71 -17.02
CA ALA A 87 0.31 10.08 -15.64
C ALA A 87 -0.79 9.52 -14.70
N GLY A 88 -0.37 8.68 -13.74
CA GLY A 88 -1.27 8.04 -12.78
C GLY A 88 -1.94 6.74 -13.26
N ASP A 89 -1.59 6.24 -14.45
CA ASP A 89 -1.95 4.89 -14.88
C ASP A 89 -1.17 3.85 -14.07
N PRO A 90 -1.84 2.87 -13.44
CA PRO A 90 -1.15 1.85 -12.65
C PRO A 90 -0.34 0.87 -13.50
N ARG A 91 -0.61 0.76 -14.80
CA ARG A 91 0.10 -0.15 -15.70
C ARG A 91 1.46 0.43 -16.06
N SER A 92 2.42 -0.46 -16.27
CA SER A 92 3.77 -0.04 -16.67
C SER A 92 3.79 0.51 -18.09
N ASN A 93 4.73 1.41 -18.38
CA ASN A 93 4.96 1.91 -19.75
C ASN A 93 5.18 0.78 -20.76
N ALA A 94 5.84 -0.31 -20.34
CA ALA A 94 6.10 -1.47 -21.18
C ALA A 94 4.80 -2.23 -21.53
N GLU A 95 3.93 -2.42 -20.55
CA GLU A 95 2.62 -3.06 -20.72
C GLU A 95 1.73 -2.24 -21.66
N ILE A 96 1.61 -0.93 -21.42
CA ILE A 96 0.84 0.01 -22.26
C ILE A 96 1.33 -0.04 -23.71
N ASN A 97 2.64 0.00 -23.92
CA ASN A 97 3.22 -0.08 -25.26
C ASN A 97 2.98 -1.46 -25.91
N SER A 98 3.06 -2.54 -25.14
CA SER A 98 2.80 -3.89 -25.63
C SER A 98 1.35 -4.06 -26.09
N ILE A 99 0.38 -3.54 -25.33
CA ILE A 99 -1.03 -3.50 -25.74
C ILE A 99 -1.19 -2.69 -27.03
N GLY A 100 -0.50 -1.55 -27.11
CA GLY A 100 -0.46 -0.71 -28.30
C GLY A 100 0.03 -1.41 -29.55
N GLU A 101 1.15 -2.14 -29.47
CA GLU A 101 1.69 -2.90 -30.59
C GLU A 101 0.78 -4.07 -31.00
N GLN A 102 0.19 -4.76 -30.02
CA GLN A 102 -0.66 -5.93 -30.28
C GLN A 102 -2.01 -5.56 -30.90
N THR A 103 -2.61 -4.45 -30.45
CA THR A 103 -3.97 -4.05 -30.87
C THR A 103 -3.98 -3.00 -31.97
N GLY A 104 -2.82 -2.41 -32.29
CA GLY A 104 -2.72 -1.24 -33.15
C GLY A 104 -3.35 0.03 -32.56
N HIS A 105 -3.80 -0.01 -31.30
CA HIS A 105 -4.46 1.09 -30.60
C HIS A 105 -3.84 1.29 -29.22
N CYS A 106 -3.50 2.53 -28.90
CA CYS A 106 -3.06 2.89 -27.57
C CYS A 106 -4.25 2.85 -26.60
N PRO A 107 -4.19 2.05 -25.52
CA PRO A 107 -5.29 1.96 -24.57
C PRO A 107 -5.54 3.32 -23.94
N ALA A 108 -6.78 3.62 -23.56
CA ALA A 108 -7.03 4.80 -22.73
C ALA A 108 -6.27 4.67 -21.39
N PRO A 109 -5.78 5.79 -20.83
CA PRO A 109 -5.23 5.80 -19.49
C PRO A 109 -6.25 5.30 -18.48
N GLU A 110 -5.82 4.34 -17.66
CA GLU A 110 -6.59 3.86 -16.52
C GLU A 110 -6.34 4.81 -15.34
N LYS A 111 -7.41 5.21 -14.66
CA LYS A 111 -7.25 5.95 -13.41
C LYS A 111 -6.94 4.94 -12.32
N GLY A 112 -5.78 5.08 -11.68
CA GLY A 112 -5.51 4.36 -10.44
C GLY A 112 -6.68 4.55 -9.46
N SER A 113 -7.00 3.50 -8.70
CA SER A 113 -8.04 3.55 -7.67
C SER A 113 -7.78 4.75 -6.76
N LYS A 114 -8.74 5.69 -6.70
CA LYS A 114 -8.64 6.83 -5.79
C LYS A 114 -8.43 6.28 -4.38
N PRO A 115 -7.40 6.73 -3.62
CA PRO A 115 -7.20 6.29 -2.26
C PRO A 115 -8.50 6.48 -1.47
N ALA A 116 -9.02 5.40 -0.90
CA ALA A 116 -10.21 5.48 -0.07
C ALA A 116 -9.85 6.14 1.26
N GLY A 117 -10.68 7.06 1.73
CA GLY A 117 -10.49 7.74 3.02
C GLY A 117 -10.28 9.24 2.92
N THR A 118 -10.02 9.85 4.07
CA THR A 118 -9.82 11.31 4.21
C THR A 118 -8.34 11.64 4.03
N PRO A 119 -7.96 12.69 3.28
CA PRO A 119 -6.56 13.08 3.17
C PRO A 119 -5.89 13.29 4.53
N LYS A 120 -4.74 12.66 4.71
CA LYS A 120 -4.00 12.79 5.95
C LYS A 120 -3.34 14.16 6.03
N LYS A 121 -3.51 14.86 7.15
CA LYS A 121 -2.83 16.14 7.42
C LYS A 121 -1.36 15.89 7.78
N SER A 122 -0.45 16.65 7.21
CA SER A 122 0.99 16.57 7.52
C SER A 122 1.24 16.74 9.02
N GLY A 123 2.03 15.85 9.61
CA GLY A 123 2.37 15.88 11.04
C GLY A 123 1.24 15.45 12.00
N VAL A 124 0.08 15.03 11.47
CA VAL A 124 -1.06 14.57 12.29
C VAL A 124 -1.32 13.10 12.00
N SER A 125 -1.37 12.29 13.06
CA SER A 125 -1.76 10.88 12.94
C SER A 125 -3.24 10.76 12.59
N CYS A 126 -3.62 9.69 11.90
CA CYS A 126 -5.00 9.47 11.51
C CYS A 126 -5.92 9.39 12.72
N THR A 127 -5.49 8.70 13.78
CA THR A 127 -6.26 8.58 15.02
C THR A 127 -6.42 9.89 15.81
N ASN A 128 -5.66 10.93 15.47
CA ASN A 128 -5.86 12.29 16.00
C ASN A 128 -6.67 13.19 15.05
N GLN A 129 -6.90 12.75 13.81
CA GLN A 129 -7.65 13.47 12.80
C GLN A 129 -9.12 13.03 12.73
N ILE A 130 -9.37 11.74 12.92
CA ILE A 130 -10.69 11.10 12.79
C ILE A 130 -10.95 10.29 14.06
N ASP A 131 -12.21 10.26 14.48
CA ASP A 131 -12.67 9.39 15.58
C ASP A 131 -12.85 7.96 15.07
N TYR A 132 -12.04 7.04 15.60
CA TYR A 132 -12.08 5.61 15.32
C TYR A 132 -12.70 4.79 16.47
N ALA A 133 -13.53 5.40 17.31
CA ALA A 133 -14.22 4.68 18.37
C ALA A 133 -15.00 3.46 17.82
N GLY A 134 -14.65 2.28 18.30
CA GLY A 134 -15.25 1.01 17.88
C GLY A 134 -14.68 0.42 16.58
N ASP A 135 -13.62 1.01 16.01
CA ASP A 135 -12.85 0.39 14.94
C ASP A 135 -12.06 -0.81 15.50
N PRO A 136 -12.17 -2.01 14.89
CA PRO A 136 -11.46 -3.19 15.36
C PRO A 136 -9.95 -3.13 15.10
N ARG A 137 -9.50 -2.30 14.15
CA ARG A 137 -8.08 -2.16 13.81
C ARG A 137 -7.37 -1.35 14.88
N SER A 138 -6.10 -1.68 15.09
CA SER A 138 -5.28 -0.94 16.07
C SER A 138 -4.97 0.48 15.57
N ASN A 139 -4.76 1.40 16.52
CA ASN A 139 -4.32 2.77 16.19
C ASN A 139 -3.03 2.77 15.35
N ALA A 140 -2.11 1.82 15.62
CA ALA A 140 -0.86 1.71 14.87
C ALA A 140 -1.13 1.33 13.41
N GLU A 141 -1.96 0.32 13.18
CA GLU A 141 -2.36 -0.12 11.83
C GLU A 141 -3.04 0.99 11.04
N ILE A 142 -4.02 1.68 11.63
CA ILE A 142 -4.72 2.82 11.03
C ILE A 142 -3.72 3.92 10.63
N ASN A 143 -2.78 4.24 11.51
CA ASN A 143 -1.76 5.26 11.24
C ASN A 143 -0.79 4.82 10.15
N SER A 144 -0.39 3.55 10.12
CA SER A 144 0.46 2.98 9.07
C SER A 144 -0.20 3.01 7.70
N ILE A 145 -1.48 2.66 7.59
CA ILE A 145 -2.26 2.80 6.36
C ILE A 145 -2.28 4.27 5.92
N GLY A 146 -2.48 5.18 6.87
CA GLY A 146 -2.43 6.62 6.65
C GLY A 146 -1.10 7.14 6.11
N GLU A 147 0.02 6.65 6.64
CA GLU A 147 1.36 7.00 6.12
C GLU A 147 1.58 6.44 4.71
N GLN A 148 1.19 5.19 4.47
CA GLN A 148 1.45 4.51 3.19
C GLN A 148 0.62 5.08 2.04
N THR A 149 -0.63 5.43 2.31
CA THR A 149 -1.59 5.88 1.28
C THR A 149 -1.74 7.40 1.20
N GLY A 150 -1.17 8.13 2.17
CA GLY A 150 -1.43 9.57 2.35
C GLY A 150 -2.87 9.89 2.75
N HIS A 151 -3.70 8.88 3.06
CA HIS A 151 -5.12 9.01 3.37
C HIS A 151 -5.46 8.19 4.61
N CYS A 152 -6.14 8.81 5.56
CA CYS A 152 -6.67 8.13 6.72
C CYS A 152 -7.88 7.27 6.33
N PRO A 153 -7.84 5.96 6.59
CA PRO A 153 -8.92 5.06 6.17
C PRO A 153 -10.23 5.46 6.84
N ALA A 154 -11.36 5.12 6.23
CA ALA A 154 -12.64 5.26 6.91
C ALA A 154 -12.68 4.34 8.14
N PRO A 155 -13.29 4.77 9.26
CA PRO A 155 -13.52 3.89 10.40
C PRO A 155 -14.31 2.65 10.00
N GLU A 156 -13.81 1.48 10.35
CA GLU A 156 -14.51 0.22 10.19
C GLU A 156 -15.46 0.04 11.37
N LYS A 157 -16.70 -0.35 11.09
CA LYS A 157 -17.61 -0.74 12.16
C LYS A 157 -17.23 -2.16 12.56
N GLY A 158 -16.77 -2.35 13.79
CA GLY A 158 -16.62 -3.68 14.35
C GLY A 158 -17.93 -4.46 14.17
N SER A 159 -17.82 -5.76 13.91
CA SER A 159 -18.97 -6.65 13.82
C SER A 159 -19.81 -6.47 15.09
N LYS A 160 -21.06 -6.02 14.96
CA LYS A 160 -21.98 -5.97 16.10
C LYS A 160 -22.02 -7.39 16.68
N PRO A 161 -21.74 -7.59 17.99
CA PRO A 161 -21.78 -8.91 18.57
C PRO A 161 -23.14 -9.55 18.27
N ALA A 162 -23.12 -10.74 17.71
CA ALA A 162 -24.34 -11.46 17.39
C ALA A 162 -25.03 -11.89 18.69
N GLY A 163 -26.36 -11.86 18.70
CA GLY A 163 -27.17 -12.30 19.83
C GLY A 163 -27.82 -11.16 20.62
N THR A 164 -28.34 -11.49 21.80
CA THR A 164 -29.13 -10.59 22.64
C THR A 164 -28.24 -9.89 23.66
N PRO A 165 -28.29 -8.55 23.84
CA PRO A 165 -27.53 -7.88 24.90
C PRO A 165 -27.78 -8.52 26.25
N LYS A 166 -26.70 -8.85 26.97
CA LYS A 166 -26.82 -9.51 28.26
C LYS A 166 -27.24 -8.50 29.33
N LYS A 167 -28.26 -8.84 30.12
CA LYS A 167 -28.70 -8.02 31.25
C LYS A 167 -27.70 -8.13 32.42
N PRO A 168 -27.32 -7.01 33.07
CA PRO A 168 -26.48 -7.04 34.27
C PRO A 168 -27.08 -7.95 35.35
N GLY A 169 -26.26 -8.83 35.94
CA GLY A 169 -26.68 -9.75 36.99
C GLY A 169 -27.56 -10.93 36.55
N VAL A 170 -27.84 -11.07 35.24
CA VAL A 170 -28.63 -12.18 34.70
C VAL A 170 -27.74 -13.05 33.81
N SER A 171 -27.75 -14.36 34.02
CA SER A 171 -27.06 -15.31 33.15
C SER A 171 -27.78 -15.42 31.81
N CYS A 172 -27.05 -15.74 30.75
CA CYS A 172 -27.64 -15.86 29.43
C CYS A 172 -28.67 -16.97 29.34
N THR A 173 -28.43 -18.10 30.00
CA THR A 173 -29.38 -19.22 30.05
C THR A 173 -30.65 -18.91 30.85
N ASN A 174 -30.67 -17.84 31.65
CA ASN A 174 -31.89 -17.34 32.32
C ASN A 174 -32.57 -16.22 31.51
N GLN A 175 -31.92 -15.70 30.48
CA GLN A 175 -32.42 -14.60 29.65
C GLN A 175 -32.98 -15.09 28.30
N VAL A 176 -32.37 -16.12 27.72
CA VAL A 176 -32.71 -16.69 26.41
C VAL A 176 -32.91 -18.19 26.59
N ASP A 177 -33.91 -18.74 25.89
CA ASP A 177 -34.16 -20.18 25.87
C ASP A 177 -33.20 -20.88 24.89
N TYR A 178 -32.30 -21.71 25.44
CA TYR A 178 -31.32 -22.49 24.68
C TYR A 178 -31.70 -23.97 24.56
N ALA A 179 -32.98 -24.31 24.66
CA ALA A 179 -33.42 -25.69 24.46
C ALA A 179 -32.93 -26.24 23.10
N GLY A 180 -32.17 -27.33 23.16
CA GLY A 180 -31.57 -27.98 21.98
C GLY A 180 -30.23 -27.39 21.52
N ASP A 181 -29.69 -26.36 22.18
CA ASP A 181 -28.32 -25.89 21.89
C ASP A 181 -27.30 -26.93 22.35
N PRO A 182 -26.36 -27.36 21.48
CA PRO A 182 -25.34 -28.35 21.85
C PRO A 182 -24.30 -27.81 22.85
N ARG A 183 -24.17 -26.48 23.00
CA ARG A 183 -23.23 -25.89 23.96
C ARG A 183 -23.75 -25.99 25.38
N SER A 184 -22.82 -26.17 26.31
CA SER A 184 -23.18 -26.19 27.73
C SER A 184 -23.65 -24.81 28.24
N ASN A 185 -24.49 -24.81 29.27
CA ASN A 185 -24.91 -23.58 29.94
C ASN A 185 -23.73 -22.74 30.44
N ALA A 186 -22.66 -23.40 30.90
CA ALA A 186 -21.43 -22.73 31.34
C ALA A 186 -20.76 -22.00 30.17
N GLU A 187 -20.59 -22.66 29.03
CA GLU A 187 -20.02 -22.06 27.82
C GLU A 187 -20.84 -20.85 27.34
N ILE A 188 -22.17 -21.00 27.24
CA ILE A 188 -23.09 -19.93 26.83
C ILE A 188 -22.96 -18.71 27.76
N ASN A 189 -22.93 -18.95 29.07
CA ASN A 189 -22.78 -17.87 30.06
C ASN A 189 -21.39 -17.22 29.97
N SER A 190 -20.32 -17.99 29.77
CA SER A 190 -18.98 -17.45 29.56
C SER A 190 -18.88 -16.56 28.32
N ILE A 191 -19.50 -16.96 27.20
CA ILE A 191 -19.59 -16.11 26.00
C ILE A 191 -20.34 -14.80 26.33
N GLY A 192 -21.45 -14.90 27.07
CA GLY A 192 -22.21 -13.73 27.52
C GLY A 192 -21.46 -12.77 28.42
N GLU A 193 -20.63 -13.29 29.35
CA GLU A 193 -19.73 -12.48 30.18
C GLU A 193 -18.65 -11.79 29.34
N GLN A 194 -18.01 -12.52 28.42
CA GLN A 194 -16.89 -12.01 27.63
C GLN A 194 -17.32 -10.98 26.58
N THR A 195 -18.45 -11.22 25.92
CA THR A 195 -18.90 -10.39 24.81
C THR A 195 -19.88 -9.31 25.25
N GLY A 196 -20.52 -9.44 26.41
CA GLY A 196 -21.66 -8.62 26.82
C GLY A 196 -22.97 -8.98 26.09
N TYR A 197 -22.97 -10.06 25.29
CA TYR A 197 -24.12 -10.50 24.51
C TYR A 197 -24.33 -12.01 24.68
N CYS A 198 -25.57 -12.39 24.97
CA CYS A 198 -26.00 -13.77 24.96
C CYS A 198 -26.01 -14.29 23.52
N PRO A 199 -25.22 -15.34 23.22
CA PRO A 199 -25.03 -15.78 21.84
C PRO A 199 -26.35 -16.28 21.24
N PRO A 200 -26.50 -16.29 19.90
CA PRO A 200 -27.66 -16.91 19.26
C PRO A 200 -27.74 -18.40 19.60
N VAL A 201 -28.96 -18.93 19.70
CA VAL A 201 -29.22 -20.37 19.87
C VAL A 201 -28.76 -21.12 18.63
N ARG A 202 -28.08 -22.25 18.83
CA ARG A 202 -27.65 -23.18 17.76
C ARG A 202 -28.56 -24.41 17.77
N HIS A 203 -28.81 -24.99 16.60
CA HIS A 203 -29.55 -26.24 16.42
C HIS A 203 -28.67 -27.27 15.73
#